data_AF-A0A957EHZ7-F1
#
_entry.id   AF-A0A957EHZ7-F1
#
_cell.length_a   1.000
_cell.length_b   1.000
_cell.length_c   1.000
_cell.angle_alpha   90.00
_cell.angle_beta   90.00
_cell.angle_gamma   90.00
#
_symmetry.space_group_name_H-M   'P 1'
#
loop_
_entity.id
_entity.type
_entity.pdbx_description
1 polymer ?
#
loop_
_entity_poly.entity_id
_entity_poly.type
_entity_poly.pdbx_seq_one_letter_code
_entity_poly.pdbx_strand_id
1 'polypeptide(L)'
;MESNQQAVNRLNQFLEVIRATPTESDCDQCLSTLETYVQKQLSNGAYMRLMPQTAHHLDSCQVCSEAYALLYELMWSEANGKLAVPPTIPQPDLNFLSATPTANGMQKRARLQQLLQHLYDRIILQFTADLLPLLQPPPTLAVTRLPGDSARYGELLLKMEATPEIGLPVTLAAYRDAQQA
;
A
#
# COMPACT_ATOMS: atom_id res chain seq x y z
N MET A 1 42.26 -24.99 26.39
CA MET A 1 41.04 -24.42 27.01
C MET A 1 40.31 -23.43 26.09
N GLU A 2 40.99 -22.72 25.19
CA GLU A 2 40.38 -21.73 24.26
C GLU A 2 39.30 -22.29 23.32
N SER A 3 39.42 -23.56 22.90
CA SER A 3 38.44 -24.21 22.02
C SER A 3 37.05 -24.37 22.66
N ASN A 4 36.96 -24.49 23.99
CA ASN A 4 35.68 -24.68 24.67
C ASN A 4 34.95 -23.33 24.86
N GLN A 5 35.71 -22.26 25.13
CA GLN A 5 35.16 -20.90 25.24
C GLN A 5 34.60 -20.42 23.89
N GLN A 6 35.28 -20.72 22.78
CA GLN A 6 34.77 -20.40 21.43
C GLN A 6 33.47 -21.14 21.10
N ALA A 7 33.33 -22.41 21.50
CA ALA A 7 32.12 -23.19 21.27
C ALA A 7 30.93 -22.62 22.06
N VAL A 8 31.16 -22.26 23.33
CA VAL A 8 30.13 -21.64 24.19
C VAL A 8 29.73 -20.26 23.65
N ASN A 9 30.67 -19.44 23.18
CA ASN A 9 30.37 -18.14 22.60
C ASN A 9 29.53 -18.27 21.31
N ARG A 10 29.84 -19.23 20.44
CA ARG A 10 29.04 -19.50 19.23
C ARG A 10 27.64 -20.00 19.56
N LEU A 11 27.50 -20.87 20.57
CA LEU A 11 26.20 -21.37 21.02
C LEU A 11 25.33 -20.25 21.59
N ASN A 12 25.89 -19.39 22.44
CA ASN A 12 25.16 -18.26 23.02
C ASN A 12 24.73 -17.27 21.93
N GLN A 13 25.61 -16.97 20.97
CA GLN A 13 25.28 -16.12 19.83
C GLN A 13 24.16 -16.71 18.97
N PHE A 14 24.18 -18.03 18.74
CA PHE A 14 23.11 -18.73 18.02
C PHE A 14 21.79 -18.70 18.79
N LEU A 15 21.81 -18.87 20.12
CA LEU A 15 20.61 -18.78 20.95
C LEU A 15 20.02 -17.38 20.99
N GLU A 16 20.84 -16.33 20.96
CA GLU A 16 20.35 -14.96 20.84
C GLU A 16 19.64 -14.74 19.50
N VAL A 17 20.18 -15.27 18.39
CA VAL A 17 19.56 -15.18 17.07
C VAL A 17 18.20 -15.89 17.03
N ILE A 18 18.08 -17.08 17.63
CA ILE A 18 16.80 -17.81 17.68
C ILE A 18 15.75 -17.07 18.52
N ARG A 19 16.18 -16.39 19.59
CA ARG A 19 15.27 -15.72 20.53
C ARG A 19 14.87 -14.31 20.09
N ALA A 20 15.66 -13.69 19.22
CA ALA A 20 15.33 -12.40 18.64
C ALA A 20 14.18 -12.58 17.64
N THR A 21 12.95 -12.34 18.09
CA THR A 21 11.83 -12.14 17.17
C THR A 21 12.04 -10.78 16.49
N PRO A 22 12.24 -10.73 15.16
CA PRO A 22 12.41 -9.47 14.45
C PRO A 22 11.16 -8.61 14.66
N THR A 23 11.35 -7.34 15.01
CA THR A 23 10.25 -6.39 15.13
C THR A 23 9.87 -5.83 13.75
N GLU A 24 8.65 -5.32 13.61
CA GLU A 24 8.19 -4.67 12.37
C GLU A 24 9.12 -3.50 11.98
N SER A 25 9.58 -2.72 12.96
CA SER A 25 10.55 -1.64 12.76
C SER A 25 11.90 -2.12 12.22
N ASP A 26 12.38 -3.29 12.65
CA ASP A 26 13.64 -3.86 12.14
C ASP A 26 13.49 -4.32 10.69
N CYS A 27 12.33 -4.88 10.34
CA CYS A 27 11.99 -5.27 8.97
C CYS A 27 11.96 -4.05 8.05
N ASP A 28 11.31 -2.95 8.45
CA ASP A 28 11.24 -1.72 7.67
C ASP A 28 12.63 -1.11 7.42
N GLN A 29 13.48 -1.11 8.46
CA GLN A 29 14.87 -0.67 8.33
C GLN A 29 15.68 -1.58 7.41
N CYS A 30 15.47 -2.90 7.49
CA CYS A 30 16.11 -3.85 6.60
C CYS A 30 15.69 -3.61 5.14
N LEU A 31 14.38 -3.51 4.87
CA LEU A 31 13.84 -3.31 3.53
C LEU A 31 14.29 -1.99 2.90
N SER A 32 14.31 -0.90 3.66
CA SER A 32 14.78 0.41 3.17
C SER A 32 16.28 0.44 2.83
N THR A 33 17.09 -0.45 3.42
CA THR A 33 18.54 -0.55 3.15
C THR A 33 18.92 -1.68 2.19
N LEU A 34 17.95 -2.51 1.80
CA LEU A 34 18.18 -3.76 1.08
C LEU A 34 18.75 -3.55 -0.33
N GLU A 35 18.26 -2.55 -1.05
CA GLU A 35 18.79 -2.21 -2.38
C GLU A 35 20.27 -1.82 -2.32
N THR A 36 20.63 -0.96 -1.36
CA THR A 36 22.03 -0.54 -1.15
C THR A 36 22.91 -1.74 -0.79
N TYR A 37 22.38 -2.68 0.00
CA TYR A 37 23.07 -3.91 0.36
C TYR A 37 23.36 -4.78 -0.88
N VAL A 38 22.36 -5.02 -1.74
CA VAL A 38 22.52 -5.80 -2.98
C VAL A 38 23.47 -5.11 -3.96
N GLN A 39 23.36 -3.79 -4.14
CA GLN A 39 24.30 -3.03 -4.97
C GLN A 39 25.75 -3.17 -4.49
N LYS A 40 25.99 -3.12 -3.17
CA LYS A 40 27.33 -3.33 -2.59
C LYS A 40 27.82 -4.76 -2.75
N GLN A 41 26.92 -5.74 -2.67
CA GLN A 41 27.25 -7.14 -2.89
C GLN A 41 27.68 -7.41 -4.32
N LEU A 42 26.95 -6.85 -5.30
CA LEU A 42 27.27 -6.99 -6.73
C LEU A 42 28.54 -6.23 -7.13
N SER A 43 28.88 -5.14 -6.43
CA SER A 43 30.03 -4.28 -6.78
C SER A 43 31.34 -4.62 -6.07
N ASN A 44 31.33 -4.98 -4.78
CA ASN A 44 32.55 -4.86 -3.95
C ASN A 44 32.85 -5.99 -2.97
N GLY A 45 32.08 -7.09 -2.90
CA GLY A 45 32.41 -8.31 -2.15
C GLY A 45 32.55 -8.20 -0.61
N ALA A 46 32.83 -7.03 -0.06
CA ALA A 46 32.99 -6.74 1.37
C ALA A 46 31.71 -6.22 2.05
N TYR A 47 30.56 -6.41 1.41
CA TYR A 47 29.25 -5.89 1.84
C TYR A 47 28.86 -6.34 3.25
N MET A 48 29.18 -7.58 3.66
CA MET A 48 28.90 -8.07 5.02
C MET A 48 29.66 -7.29 6.11
N ARG A 49 30.84 -6.73 5.80
CA ARG A 49 31.59 -5.88 6.75
C ARG A 49 31.02 -4.46 6.83
N LEU A 50 30.50 -3.96 5.72
CA LEU A 50 29.96 -2.61 5.61
C LEU A 50 28.55 -2.50 6.18
N MET A 51 27.78 -3.58 6.11
CA MET A 51 26.37 -3.63 6.52
C MET A 51 26.07 -4.89 7.35
N PRO A 52 26.75 -5.09 8.50
CA PRO A 52 26.60 -6.29 9.31
C PRO A 52 25.19 -6.42 9.91
N GLN A 53 24.50 -5.31 10.17
CA GLN A 53 23.13 -5.30 10.71
C GLN A 53 22.14 -5.90 9.72
N THR A 54 22.18 -5.47 8.45
CA THR A 54 21.32 -6.02 7.39
C THR A 54 21.61 -7.50 7.17
N ALA A 55 22.89 -7.90 7.11
CA ALA A 55 23.26 -9.32 6.97
C ALA A 55 22.69 -10.17 8.11
N HIS A 56 22.85 -9.70 9.35
CA HIS A 56 22.34 -10.40 10.52
C HIS A 56 20.81 -10.52 10.54
N HIS A 57 20.10 -9.47 10.13
CA HIS A 57 18.64 -9.51 10.05
C HIS A 57 18.16 -10.45 8.94
N LEU A 58 18.83 -10.49 7.79
CA LEU A 58 18.51 -11.43 6.71
C LEU A 58 18.71 -12.89 7.14
N ASP A 59 19.68 -13.15 8.02
CA ASP A 59 19.91 -14.50 8.58
C ASP A 59 18.81 -14.93 9.58
N SER A 60 18.11 -13.98 10.21
CA SER A 60 17.11 -14.25 11.25
C SER A 60 15.66 -14.07 10.81
N CYS A 61 15.39 -13.27 9.76
CA CYS A 61 14.05 -12.95 9.29
C CYS A 61 13.78 -13.56 7.91
N GLN A 62 12.93 -14.61 7.87
CA GLN A 62 12.55 -15.27 6.62
C GLN A 62 11.94 -14.31 5.60
N VAL A 63 11.04 -13.42 6.02
CA VAL A 63 10.35 -12.48 5.13
C VAL A 63 11.34 -11.56 4.41
N CYS A 64 12.29 -10.97 5.15
CA CYS A 64 13.32 -10.13 4.56
C CYS A 64 14.29 -10.93 3.67
N SER A 65 14.58 -12.20 4.02
CA SER A 65 15.43 -13.08 3.20
C SER A 65 14.80 -13.43 1.84
N GLU A 66 13.47 -13.61 1.79
CA GLU A 66 12.73 -13.85 0.55
C GLU A 66 12.72 -12.60 -0.34
N ALA A 67 12.47 -11.43 0.25
CA ALA A 67 12.55 -10.15 -0.46
C ALA A 67 13.96 -9.89 -1.01
N TYR A 68 15.00 -10.22 -0.23
CA TYR A 68 16.39 -10.17 -0.66
C TYR A 68 16.65 -11.06 -1.87
N ALA A 69 16.21 -12.32 -1.85
CA ALA A 69 16.45 -13.27 -2.94
C ALA A 69 15.84 -12.77 -4.26
N LEU A 70 14.60 -12.26 -4.21
CA LEU A 70 13.92 -11.67 -5.37
C LEU A 70 14.66 -10.44 -5.91
N LEU A 71 15.06 -9.52 -5.03
CA LEU A 71 15.76 -8.31 -5.44
C LEU A 71 17.14 -8.64 -6.04
N TYR A 72 17.87 -9.56 -5.41
CA TYR A 72 19.17 -10.01 -5.90
C TYR A 72 19.06 -10.65 -7.28
N GLU A 73 18.10 -11.54 -7.50
CA GLU A 73 17.87 -12.18 -8.80
C GLU A 73 17.55 -11.15 -9.88
N LEU A 74 16.68 -10.18 -9.57
CA LEU A 74 16.30 -9.12 -10.50
C LEU A 74 17.50 -8.24 -10.88
N MET A 75 18.23 -7.72 -9.88
CA MET A 75 19.39 -6.85 -10.11
C MET A 75 20.54 -7.59 -10.79
N TRP A 76 20.75 -8.87 -10.46
CA TRP A 76 21.74 -9.69 -11.14
C TRP A 76 21.35 -9.95 -12.60
N SER A 77 20.07 -10.24 -12.86
CA SER A 77 19.56 -10.43 -14.21
C SER A 77 19.67 -9.16 -15.04
N GLU A 78 19.39 -8.00 -14.45
CA GLU A 78 19.58 -6.68 -15.08
C GLU A 78 21.05 -6.44 -15.43
N ALA A 79 21.96 -6.59 -14.47
CA ALA A 79 23.39 -6.38 -14.66
C ALA A 79 24.01 -7.31 -15.73
N ASN A 80 23.42 -8.49 -15.94
CA ASN A 80 23.86 -9.45 -16.95
C ASN A 80 23.05 -9.41 -18.25
N GLY A 81 22.14 -8.44 -18.42
CA GLY A 81 21.32 -8.31 -19.63
C GLY A 81 20.38 -9.51 -19.88
N LYS A 82 19.98 -10.22 -18.81
CA LYS A 82 19.09 -11.40 -18.87
C LYS A 82 17.62 -11.04 -18.73
N LEU A 83 17.30 -9.80 -18.39
CA LEU A 83 15.91 -9.34 -18.38
C LEU A 83 15.37 -9.35 -19.81
N ALA A 84 14.33 -10.15 -20.04
CA ALA A 84 13.63 -10.18 -21.31
C ALA A 84 12.95 -8.82 -21.53
N VAL A 85 13.42 -8.08 -22.52
CA VAL A 85 12.71 -6.87 -22.97
C VAL A 85 11.51 -7.33 -23.80
N PRO A 86 10.27 -7.03 -23.39
CA PRO A 86 9.12 -7.35 -24.22
C PRO A 86 9.27 -6.63 -25.57
N PRO A 87 9.04 -7.32 -26.71
CA PRO A 87 9.29 -6.75 -28.04
C PRO A 87 8.40 -5.54 -28.34
N THR A 88 7.26 -5.43 -27.66
CA THR A 88 6.31 -4.33 -27.79
C THR A 88 5.66 -4.03 -26.44
N ILE A 89 5.83 -2.80 -25.96
CA ILE A 89 5.00 -2.25 -24.88
C ILE A 89 3.70 -1.76 -25.54
N PRO A 90 2.52 -2.31 -25.21
CA PRO A 90 1.27 -1.83 -25.79
C PRO A 90 1.06 -0.36 -25.38
N GLN A 91 0.67 0.48 -26.33
CA GLN A 91 0.25 1.84 -25.99
C GLN A 91 -1.04 1.74 -25.16
N PRO A 92 -1.12 2.41 -24.00
CA PRO A 92 -2.36 2.45 -23.23
C PRO A 92 -3.44 3.11 -24.08
N ASP A 93 -4.58 2.44 -24.23
CA ASP A 93 -5.74 3.00 -24.91
C ASP A 93 -6.36 4.09 -24.02
N LEU A 94 -6.11 5.36 -24.36
CA LEU A 94 -6.65 6.52 -23.65
C LEU A 94 -7.99 7.01 -24.24
N ASN A 95 -8.62 6.25 -25.15
CA ASN A 95 -9.87 6.67 -25.78
C ASN A 95 -11.02 6.86 -24.77
N PHE A 96 -10.94 6.21 -23.60
CA PHE A 96 -11.91 6.42 -22.51
C PHE A 96 -11.86 7.85 -21.90
N LEU A 97 -10.72 8.54 -21.97
CA LEU A 97 -10.60 9.93 -21.54
C LEU A 97 -11.20 10.90 -22.57
N SER A 98 -11.32 10.46 -23.82
CA SER A 98 -11.81 11.28 -24.93
C SER A 98 -13.33 11.24 -25.07
N ALA A 99 -14.06 10.92 -24.00
CA ALA A 99 -15.51 11.04 -23.96
C ALA A 99 -15.91 12.50 -24.17
N THR A 100 -16.03 12.89 -25.43
CA THR A 100 -16.59 14.15 -25.86
C THR A 100 -18.01 14.14 -25.30
N PRO A 101 -18.39 15.09 -24.45
CA PRO A 101 -19.73 15.12 -23.88
C PRO A 101 -20.71 15.27 -25.04
N THR A 102 -21.33 14.16 -25.43
CA THR A 102 -22.36 14.19 -26.46
C THR A 102 -23.46 15.14 -26.00
N ALA A 103 -24.04 15.93 -26.91
CA ALA A 103 -25.11 16.86 -26.58
C ALA A 103 -26.26 16.16 -25.82
N ASN A 104 -26.52 14.88 -26.15
CA ASN A 104 -27.46 14.01 -25.46
C ASN A 104 -27.03 13.65 -24.02
N GLY A 105 -25.72 13.52 -23.74
CA GLY A 105 -25.18 13.28 -22.40
C GLY A 105 -25.33 14.50 -21.47
N MET A 106 -25.10 15.71 -22.00
CA MET A 106 -25.33 16.95 -21.25
C MET A 106 -26.82 17.18 -20.97
N GLN A 107 -27.70 16.94 -21.94
CA GLN A 107 -29.15 17.03 -21.73
C GLN A 107 -29.68 15.97 -20.77
N LYS A 108 -29.16 14.72 -20.83
CA LYS A 108 -29.50 13.67 -19.85
C LYS A 108 -29.04 14.03 -18.44
N ARG A 109 -27.83 14.57 -18.28
CA ARG A 109 -27.33 15.06 -16.98
C ARG A 109 -28.17 16.22 -16.44
N ALA A 110 -28.49 17.21 -17.26
CA ALA A 110 -29.33 18.33 -16.86
C ALA A 110 -30.75 17.88 -16.46
N ARG A 111 -31.35 16.94 -17.21
CA ARG A 111 -32.66 16.39 -16.91
C ARG A 111 -32.66 15.51 -15.65
N LEU A 112 -31.59 14.74 -15.42
CA LEU A 112 -31.39 13.98 -14.19
C LEU A 112 -31.20 14.91 -12.99
N GLN A 113 -30.43 15.98 -13.14
CA GLN A 113 -30.25 16.99 -12.09
C GLN A 113 -31.55 17.71 -11.75
N GLN A 114 -32.37 18.06 -12.75
CA GLN A 114 -33.70 18.64 -12.51
C GLN A 114 -34.64 17.65 -11.81
N LEU A 115 -34.64 16.37 -12.21
CA LEU A 115 -35.44 15.35 -11.54
C LEU A 115 -34.98 15.12 -10.09
N LEU A 116 -33.66 15.07 -9.86
CA LEU A 116 -33.11 14.95 -8.51
C LEU A 116 -33.44 16.17 -7.64
N GLN A 117 -33.35 17.39 -8.19
CA GLN A 117 -33.74 18.62 -7.49
C GLN A 117 -35.19 18.61 -7.00
N HIS A 118 -36.10 17.98 -7.75
CA HIS A 118 -37.51 17.83 -7.34
C HIS A 118 -37.77 16.66 -6.38
N LEU A 119 -36.82 15.73 -6.23
CA LEU A 119 -36.99 14.53 -5.41
C LEU A 119 -36.36 14.65 -4.01
N TYR A 120 -35.57 15.70 -3.72
CA TYR A 120 -34.86 15.84 -2.44
C TYR A 120 -35.75 15.81 -1.18
N ASP A 121 -37.03 16.12 -1.29
CA ASP A 121 -37.95 16.06 -0.14
C ASP A 121 -38.51 14.65 0.15
N ARG A 122 -38.29 13.64 -0.72
CA ARG A 122 -38.97 12.33 -0.61
C ARG A 122 -38.19 11.10 -1.09
N ILE A 123 -36.86 11.13 -1.14
CA ILE A 123 -36.10 9.88 -1.43
C ILE A 123 -35.87 9.11 -0.13
N ILE A 124 -36.62 8.02 0.04
CA ILE A 124 -36.29 6.97 1.01
C ILE A 124 -35.47 5.92 0.25
N LEU A 125 -34.17 5.85 0.51
CA LEU A 125 -33.32 4.76 0.02
C LEU A 125 -33.50 3.56 0.93
N GLN A 126 -34.19 2.51 0.46
CA GLN A 126 -34.18 1.21 1.12
C GLN A 126 -33.01 0.39 0.59
N PHE A 127 -32.04 0.12 1.47
CA PHE A 127 -30.94 -0.79 1.18
C PHE A 127 -31.33 -2.21 1.55
N THR A 128 -31.00 -3.17 0.68
CA THR A 128 -31.03 -4.59 1.06
C THR A 128 -29.85 -4.89 1.99
N ALA A 129 -30.00 -5.91 2.84
CA ALA A 129 -28.94 -6.30 3.78
C ALA A 129 -27.60 -6.59 3.07
N ASP A 130 -27.66 -7.07 1.83
CA ASP A 130 -26.48 -7.38 1.00
C ASP A 130 -25.68 -6.15 0.56
N LEU A 131 -26.28 -4.95 0.58
CA LEU A 131 -25.61 -3.69 0.20
C LEU A 131 -24.96 -2.98 1.39
N LEU A 132 -25.30 -3.35 2.64
CA LEU A 132 -24.71 -2.75 3.84
C LEU A 132 -23.18 -2.92 3.91
N PRO A 133 -22.57 -4.06 3.54
CA PRO A 133 -21.12 -4.22 3.54
C PRO A 133 -20.40 -3.25 2.60
N LEU A 134 -21.04 -2.87 1.48
CA LEU A 134 -20.46 -1.96 0.48
C LEU A 134 -20.47 -0.49 0.94
N LEU A 135 -21.32 -0.16 1.90
CA LEU A 135 -21.40 1.17 2.51
C LEU A 135 -20.49 1.31 3.75
N GLN A 136 -19.87 0.21 4.19
CA GLN A 136 -18.89 0.31 5.26
C GLN A 136 -17.71 1.16 4.76
N PRO A 137 -17.23 2.12 5.55
CA PRO A 137 -16.03 2.83 5.19
C PRO A 137 -14.92 1.79 4.96
N PRO A 138 -14.09 1.95 3.92
CA PRO A 138 -12.96 1.06 3.73
C PRO A 138 -12.16 1.06 5.04
N PRO A 139 -11.72 -0.10 5.53
CA PRO A 139 -10.92 -0.16 6.74
C PRO A 139 -9.78 0.83 6.58
N THR A 140 -9.66 1.76 7.53
CA THR A 140 -8.59 2.76 7.54
C THR A 140 -7.26 2.01 7.59
N LEU A 141 -6.64 1.83 6.43
CA LEU A 141 -5.25 1.41 6.32
C LEU A 141 -4.41 2.53 6.92
N ALA A 142 -4.07 2.39 8.20
CA ALA A 142 -3.29 3.37 8.94
C ALA A 142 -1.78 3.33 8.61
N VAL A 143 -1.33 2.62 7.56
CA VAL A 143 0.09 2.23 7.43
C VAL A 143 0.80 2.79 6.19
N THR A 144 0.16 3.62 5.34
CA THR A 144 0.85 4.19 4.15
C THR A 144 0.73 5.71 3.99
N ARG A 145 0.55 6.48 5.07
CA ARG A 145 0.52 7.95 4.96
C ARG A 145 1.76 8.59 5.57
N LEU A 146 2.47 9.37 4.74
CA LEU A 146 3.45 10.35 5.22
C LEU A 146 2.74 11.39 6.11
N PRO A 147 3.39 11.87 7.19
CA PRO A 147 2.88 12.97 8.00
C PRO A 147 2.95 14.27 7.17
N GLY A 148 1.85 14.56 6.46
CA GLY A 148 1.74 15.70 5.54
C GLY A 148 0.58 15.57 4.56
N ASP A 149 0.04 14.37 4.37
CA ASP A 149 -1.04 14.08 3.42
C ASP A 149 -2.44 14.32 4.04
N SER A 150 -2.65 15.54 4.57
CA SER A 150 -3.77 15.88 5.46
C SER A 150 -5.04 16.38 4.75
N ALA A 151 -5.09 16.45 3.43
CA ALA A 151 -6.28 17.00 2.75
C ALA A 151 -6.61 16.28 1.44
N ARG A 152 -7.00 15.00 1.51
CA ARG A 152 -7.64 14.33 0.36
C ARG A 152 -9.12 14.72 0.21
N TYR A 153 -9.78 15.06 1.29
CA TYR A 153 -11.20 15.40 1.30
C TYR A 153 -11.32 16.91 1.55
N GLY A 154 -11.65 17.68 0.50
CA GLY A 154 -11.61 19.13 0.53
C GLY A 154 -12.89 19.77 1.05
N GLU A 155 -14.05 19.18 0.74
CA GLU A 155 -15.36 19.74 1.06
C GLU A 155 -16.33 18.63 1.48
N LEU A 156 -17.05 18.81 2.59
CA LEU A 156 -18.12 17.91 3.00
C LEU A 156 -19.36 18.19 2.15
N LEU A 157 -19.72 17.25 1.27
CA LEU A 157 -20.86 17.39 0.34
C LEU A 157 -22.18 16.98 0.98
N LEU A 158 -22.15 15.97 1.83
CA LEU A 158 -23.34 15.42 2.47
C LEU A 158 -22.96 14.91 3.84
N LYS A 159 -23.78 15.23 4.85
CA LYS A 159 -23.72 14.58 6.16
C LYS A 159 -25.13 14.17 6.54
N MET A 160 -25.33 12.87 6.69
CA MET A 160 -26.55 12.30 7.24
C MET A 160 -26.23 11.81 8.65
N GLU A 161 -26.79 12.50 9.63
CA GLU A 161 -26.67 12.13 11.03
C GLU A 161 -27.74 11.09 11.36
N ALA A 162 -27.36 10.07 12.13
CA ALA A 162 -28.28 9.04 12.56
C ALA A 162 -29.39 9.66 13.43
N THR A 163 -30.63 9.61 12.97
CA THR A 163 -31.79 9.94 13.81
C THR A 163 -32.19 8.72 14.64
N PRO A 164 -32.47 8.89 15.94
CA PRO A 164 -32.78 7.78 16.84
C PRO A 164 -34.06 7.00 16.48
N GLU A 165 -34.88 7.53 15.58
CA GLU A 165 -36.13 6.88 15.15
C GLU A 165 -35.94 5.75 14.12
N ILE A 166 -34.80 5.71 13.41
CA ILE A 166 -34.58 4.75 12.29
C ILE A 166 -33.61 3.62 12.67
N GLY A 167 -33.01 3.66 13.87
CA GLY A 167 -32.24 2.53 14.41
C GLY A 167 -30.95 2.18 13.65
N LEU A 168 -30.51 3.01 12.70
CA LEU A 168 -29.23 2.84 12.00
C LEU A 168 -28.15 3.66 12.73
N PRO A 169 -27.16 3.04 13.40
CA PRO A 169 -26.14 3.75 14.18
C PRO A 169 -25.00 4.25 13.27
N VAL A 170 -25.31 4.76 12.08
CA VAL A 170 -24.29 5.11 11.09
C VAL A 170 -24.49 6.54 10.64
N THR A 171 -23.48 7.37 10.90
CA THR A 171 -23.37 8.70 10.30
C THR A 171 -22.72 8.53 8.93
N LEU A 172 -23.43 8.93 7.87
CA LEU A 172 -22.91 8.85 6.51
C LEU A 172 -22.41 10.24 6.12
N ALA A 173 -21.13 10.34 5.77
CA ALA A 173 -20.52 11.58 5.29
C ALA A 173 -19.91 11.35 3.90
N ALA A 174 -20.28 12.18 2.93
CA ALA A 174 -19.68 12.20 1.60
C ALA A 174 -18.84 13.48 1.45
N TYR A 175 -17.65 13.34 0.89
CA TYR A 175 -16.73 14.44 0.67
C TYR A 175 -16.34 14.56 -0.80
N ARG A 176 -16.08 15.79 -1.26
CA ARG A 176 -15.41 16.07 -2.53
C ARG A 176 -13.92 15.81 -2.35
N ASP A 177 -13.31 15.13 -3.32
CA ASP A 177 -11.86 14.99 -3.35
C ASP A 177 -11.23 16.37 -3.58
N ALA A 178 -10.29 16.77 -2.72
CA ALA A 178 -9.61 18.07 -2.80
C ALA A 178 -8.81 18.24 -4.10
N GLN A 179 -8.47 17.14 -4.77
CA GLN A 179 -7.75 17.15 -6.05
C GLN A 179 -8.64 17.46 -7.26
N GLN A 180 -9.97 17.56 -7.07
CA GLN A 180 -10.95 17.86 -8.13
C GLN A 180 -11.56 19.27 -8.03
N ALA A 181 -10.99 20.16 -7.20
CA ALA A 181 -11.41 21.55 -7.05
C ALA A 181 -10.71 22.46 -8.07
#